data_AF-A0A920M1N6-F1
#
_entry.id   AF-A0A920M1N6-F1
#
_cell.length_a   1.000
_cell.length_b   1.000
_cell.length_c   1.000
_cell.angle_alpha   90.00
_cell.angle_beta   90.00
_cell.angle_gamma   90.00
#
_symmetry.space_group_name_H-M   'P 1'
#
loop_
_entity.id
_entity.type
_entity.pdbx_description
1 polymer ?
#
loop_
_entity_poly.entity_id
_entity_poly.type
_entity_poly.pdbx_seq_one_letter_code
_entity_poly.pdbx_strand_id
1 'polypeptide(L)'
;MSETIKAAQVLIEDGFEVLVYCSDDPIFCKELDDAGCVAIMPLASPIGSGLGIINPYNLSMIIEDSQKPVIVDAGVGTASDASIAMELGCDGI
;
A
#
# COMPACT_ATOMS: atom_id res chain seq x y z
N MET A 1 3.78 -13.77 1.20
CA MET A 1 2.51 -13.01 1.15
C MET A 1 1.50 -13.54 2.15
N SER A 2 1.34 -14.87 2.33
CA SER A 2 0.42 -15.46 3.33
C SER A 2 0.62 -14.96 4.76
N GLU A 3 1.86 -14.72 5.19
CA GLU A 3 2.14 -14.35 6.58
C GLU A 3 1.61 -12.96 6.94
N THR A 4 1.62 -12.02 5.99
CA THR A 4 1.07 -10.66 6.22
C THR A 4 -0.43 -10.71 6.45
N ILE A 5 -1.18 -11.47 5.64
CA ILE A 5 -2.63 -11.64 5.83
C ILE A 5 -2.93 -12.29 7.17
N LYS A 6 -2.21 -13.37 7.53
CA LYS A 6 -2.39 -14.05 8.82
C LYS A 6 -2.15 -13.10 10.00
N ALA A 7 -1.05 -12.33 9.95
CA ALA A 7 -0.73 -11.37 10.99
C ALA A 7 -1.79 -10.26 11.09
N ALA A 8 -2.25 -9.73 9.96
CA ALA A 8 -3.30 -8.72 9.92
C ALA A 8 -4.60 -9.24 10.55
N GLN A 9 -5.03 -10.45 10.20
CA GLN A 9 -6.23 -11.07 10.78
C GLN A 9 -6.14 -11.22 12.29
N VAL A 10 -5.01 -11.73 12.81
CA VAL A 10 -4.80 -11.87 14.26
C VAL A 10 -4.85 -10.51 14.97
N LEU A 11 -4.19 -9.49 14.41
CA LEU A 11 -4.17 -8.15 14.99
C LEU A 11 -5.56 -7.49 14.96
N ILE A 12 -6.33 -7.69 13.89
CA ILE A 12 -7.71 -7.19 13.77
C ILE A 12 -8.62 -7.88 14.80
N GLU A 13 -8.47 -9.19 15.00
CA GLU A 13 -9.18 -9.95 16.05
C GLU A 13 -8.85 -9.44 17.46
N ASP A 14 -7.60 -9.03 17.69
CA ASP A 14 -7.15 -8.39 18.93
C ASP A 14 -7.62 -6.91 19.06
N GLY A 15 -8.34 -6.38 18.08
CA GLY A 15 -8.92 -5.05 18.08
C GLY A 15 -7.99 -3.92 17.65
N PHE A 16 -6.87 -4.24 17.00
CA PHE A 16 -5.96 -3.23 16.45
C PHE A 16 -6.49 -2.65 15.12
N GLU A 17 -6.26 -1.36 14.93
CA GLU A 17 -6.40 -0.71 13.62
C GLU A 17 -5.12 -0.99 12.80
N VAL A 18 -5.20 -1.95 11.89
CA VAL A 18 -4.03 -2.41 11.13
C VAL A 18 -3.84 -1.58 9.86
N LEU A 19 -2.70 -0.89 9.78
CA LEU A 19 -2.17 -0.33 8.54
C LEU A 19 -1.13 -1.32 8.01
N VAL A 20 -1.33 -1.83 6.78
CA VAL A 20 -0.55 -2.97 6.29
C VAL A 20 0.38 -2.61 5.15
N TYR A 21 1.66 -2.92 5.32
CA TYR A 21 2.67 -2.84 4.26
C TYR A 21 2.55 -4.03 3.30
N CYS A 22 2.53 -3.76 1.99
CA CYS A 22 2.37 -4.76 0.95
C CYS A 22 3.12 -4.41 -0.35
N SER A 23 3.15 -5.37 -1.29
CA SER A 23 3.64 -5.13 -2.64
C SER A 23 2.63 -4.33 -3.48
N ASP A 24 3.05 -3.88 -4.65
CA ASP A 24 2.22 -3.29 -5.70
C ASP A 24 1.37 -4.33 -6.45
N ASP A 25 0.91 -5.40 -5.79
CA ASP A 25 0.02 -6.41 -6.38
C ASP A 25 -1.44 -6.04 -6.07
N PRO A 26 -2.26 -5.66 -7.07
CA PRO A 26 -3.65 -5.24 -6.84
C PRO A 26 -4.53 -6.31 -6.19
N ILE A 27 -4.31 -7.59 -6.51
CA ILE A 27 -5.11 -8.69 -5.96
C ILE A 27 -4.78 -8.84 -4.47
N PHE A 28 -3.50 -8.81 -4.13
CA PHE A 28 -3.07 -8.93 -2.74
C PHE A 28 -3.50 -7.74 -1.88
N CYS A 29 -3.43 -6.52 -2.43
CA CYS A 29 -3.95 -5.32 -1.77
C CYS A 29 -5.45 -5.43 -1.50
N LYS A 30 -6.20 -5.95 -2.47
CA LYS A 30 -7.64 -6.20 -2.30
C LYS A 30 -7.94 -7.23 -1.21
N GLU A 31 -7.19 -8.33 -1.15
CA GLU A 31 -7.34 -9.33 -0.09
C GLU A 31 -7.09 -8.75 1.30
N LEU A 32 -6.14 -7.81 1.43
CA LEU A 32 -5.85 -7.11 2.69
C LEU A 32 -6.93 -6.09 3.08
N ASP A 33 -7.51 -5.39 2.11
CA ASP A 33 -8.67 -4.51 2.30
C ASP A 33 -9.88 -5.32 2.78
N ASP A 34 -10.19 -6.42 2.08
CA ASP A 34 -11.28 -7.35 2.41
C ASP A 34 -11.06 -8.05 3.78
N ALA A 35 -9.80 -8.23 4.22
CA ALA A 35 -9.47 -8.77 5.53
C ALA A 35 -9.77 -7.80 6.69
N GLY A 36 -10.03 -6.52 6.41
CA GLY A 36 -10.41 -5.51 7.40
C GLY A 36 -9.28 -4.58 7.83
N CYS A 37 -8.18 -4.48 7.07
CA CYS A 37 -7.16 -3.46 7.32
C CYS A 37 -7.77 -2.06 7.17
N VAL A 38 -7.32 -1.11 7.99
CA VAL A 38 -7.85 0.27 7.96
C VAL A 38 -7.18 1.15 6.92
N ALA A 39 -5.99 0.77 6.44
CA ALA A 39 -5.29 1.39 5.33
C ALA A 39 -4.37 0.38 4.64
N ILE A 40 -4.14 0.56 3.34
CA ILE A 40 -3.27 -0.27 2.52
C ILE A 40 -2.02 0.52 2.15
N MET A 41 -0.84 -0.06 2.36
CA MET A 41 0.44 0.62 2.15
C MET A 41 1.31 -0.09 1.09
N PRO A 42 0.99 0.06 -0.21
CA PRO A 42 1.75 -0.56 -1.29
C PRO A 42 3.09 0.14 -1.51
N LEU A 43 4.13 -0.64 -1.80
CA LEU A 43 5.45 -0.10 -2.10
C LEU A 43 5.55 0.58 -3.47
N ALA A 44 6.27 1.71 -3.53
CA ALA A 44 6.65 2.31 -4.82
C ALA A 44 7.81 1.55 -5.49
N SER A 45 8.78 1.11 -4.68
CA SER A 45 9.93 0.28 -5.05
C SER A 45 10.58 -0.31 -3.79
N PRO A 46 11.57 -1.23 -3.89
CA PRO A 46 12.18 -1.83 -2.70
C PRO A 46 12.65 -0.81 -1.66
N ILE A 47 12.42 -1.11 -0.38
CA ILE A 47 12.70 -0.20 0.74
C ILE A 47 14.14 0.32 0.68
N GLY A 48 14.30 1.64 0.80
CA GLY A 48 15.61 2.30 0.81
C GLY A 48 16.32 2.36 -0.54
N SER A 49 15.71 1.90 -1.64
CA SER A 49 16.32 1.92 -2.97
C SER A 49 16.33 3.32 -3.61
N GLY A 50 15.34 4.15 -3.29
CA GLY A 50 15.19 5.49 -3.89
C GLY A 50 14.90 5.46 -5.39
N LEU A 51 14.35 4.36 -5.91
CA LEU A 51 14.05 4.20 -7.34
C LEU A 51 12.75 4.92 -7.77
N GLY A 52 12.00 5.47 -6.82
CA GLY A 52 10.70 6.09 -7.06
C GLY A 52 9.63 5.04 -7.37
N ILE A 53 8.61 5.44 -8.12
CA ILE A 53 7.48 4.59 -8.51
C ILE A 53 7.85 3.78 -9.75
N ILE A 54 8.06 2.48 -9.59
CA ILE A 54 8.45 1.60 -10.71
C ILE A 54 7.25 1.12 -11.54
N ASN A 55 6.07 1.08 -10.94
CA ASN A 55 4.86 0.53 -11.54
C ASN A 55 3.63 1.41 -11.24
N PRO A 56 3.52 2.58 -11.88
CA PRO A 56 2.42 3.51 -11.62
C PRO A 56 1.06 2.92 -12.02
N TYR A 57 1.02 1.96 -12.95
CA TYR A 57 -0.22 1.33 -13.40
C TYR A 57 -0.86 0.47 -12.30
N ASN A 58 -0.09 -0.45 -11.70
CA ASN A 58 -0.61 -1.24 -10.59
C ASN A 58 -0.99 -0.36 -9.41
N LEU A 59 -0.18 0.67 -9.13
CA LEU A 59 -0.47 1.59 -8.03
C LEU A 59 -1.80 2.33 -8.26
N SER A 60 -2.05 2.78 -9.50
CA SER A 60 -3.33 3.41 -9.87
C SER A 60 -4.51 2.44 -9.70
N MET A 61 -4.35 1.17 -10.10
CA MET A 61 -5.39 0.16 -9.88
C MET A 61 -5.71 -0.04 -8.39
N ILE A 62 -4.68 -0.09 -7.54
CA ILE A 62 -4.85 -0.24 -6.09
C ILE A 62 -5.60 0.96 -5.50
N ILE A 63 -5.24 2.18 -5.93
CA ILE A 63 -5.87 3.43 -5.50
C ILE A 63 -7.34 3.48 -5.95
N GLU A 64 -7.64 3.09 -7.19
CA GLU A 64 -8.99 3.10 -7.74
C GLU A 64 -9.92 2.04 -7.10
N ASP A 65 -9.39 0.85 -6.81
CA ASP A 65 -10.18 -0.28 -6.30
C ASP A 65 -10.36 -0.26 -4.76
N SER A 66 -9.46 0.38 -4.00
CA SER A 66 -9.52 0.36 -2.54
C SER A 66 -10.59 1.30 -1.99
N GLN A 67 -11.30 0.84 -0.94
CA GLN A 67 -12.24 1.68 -0.19
C GLN A 67 -11.62 2.32 1.06
N LYS A 68 -10.33 2.09 1.27
CA LYS A 68 -9.56 2.54 2.43
C LYS A 68 -8.48 3.51 1.97
N PRO A 69 -7.92 4.32 2.89
CA PRO A 69 -6.75 5.12 2.58
C PRO A 69 -5.62 4.28 1.99
N VAL A 70 -5.08 4.71 0.86
CA VAL A 70 -3.90 4.12 0.23
C VAL A 70 -2.70 5.03 0.48
N ILE A 71 -1.67 4.51 1.14
CA ILE A 71 -0.46 5.27 1.51
C ILE A 71 0.74 4.65 0.79
N VAL A 72 1.39 5.40 -0.09
CA VAL A 72 2.54 4.86 -0.84
C VAL A 72 3.77 4.80 0.08
N ASP A 73 4.11 3.61 0.57
CA ASP A 73 5.17 3.44 1.57
C ASP A 73 6.44 2.85 0.96
N ALA A 74 7.57 3.49 1.23
CA ALA A 74 8.90 3.12 0.78
C ALA A 74 9.16 3.26 -0.74
N GLY A 75 10.45 3.32 -1.08
CA GLY A 75 10.91 3.45 -2.47
C GLY A 75 11.02 4.88 -2.99
N VAL A 76 10.37 5.85 -2.34
CA VAL A 76 10.53 7.29 -2.60
C VAL A 76 12.01 7.69 -2.43
N GLY A 77 12.60 8.28 -3.47
CA GLY A 77 13.99 8.76 -3.47
C GLY A 77 14.11 10.28 -3.48
N THR A 78 13.12 10.98 -4.03
CA THR A 78 13.09 12.44 -4.13
C THR A 78 11.66 12.98 -4.01
N ALA A 79 11.53 14.29 -3.80
CA ALA A 79 10.24 14.96 -3.65
C ALA A 79 9.32 14.81 -4.89
N SER A 80 9.89 14.65 -6.08
CA SER A 80 9.10 14.39 -7.29
C SER A 80 8.39 13.04 -7.24
N ASP A 81 8.97 12.02 -6.61
CA ASP A 81 8.34 10.70 -6.53
C ASP A 81 7.10 10.76 -5.63
N ALA A 82 7.22 11.45 -4.49
CA ALA A 82 6.08 11.71 -3.60
C ALA A 82 4.99 12.53 -4.32
N SER A 83 5.39 13.52 -5.12
CA SER A 83 4.44 14.33 -5.91
C SER A 83 3.70 13.47 -6.93
N ILE A 84 4.41 12.59 -7.65
CA ILE A 84 3.78 11.68 -8.63
C ILE A 84 2.80 10.73 -7.94
N ALA A 85 3.14 10.17 -6.78
CA ALA A 85 2.23 9.32 -6.03
C ALA A 85 0.94 10.08 -5.64
N MET A 86 1.05 11.30 -5.13
CA MET A 86 -0.12 12.15 -4.85
C MET A 86 -0.92 12.49 -6.11
N GLU A 87 -0.26 12.68 -7.25
CA GLU A 87 -0.93 12.90 -8.56
C GLU A 87 -1.69 11.66 -9.04
N LEU A 88 -1.24 10.45 -8.70
CA LEU A 88 -1.97 9.20 -8.96
C LEU A 88 -3.20 9.04 -8.05
N GLY A 89 -3.31 9.83 -6.98
CA GLY A 89 -4.49 9.88 -6.11
C GLY A 89 -4.35 9.12 -4.80
N CYS A 90 -3.14 8.79 -4.36
CA CYS A 90 -2.97 8.21 -3.02
C CYS A 90 -3.30 9.23 -1.91
N ASP A 91 -3.69 8.73 -0.74
CA ASP A 91 -4.10 9.54 0.40
C ASP A 91 -2.91 10.00 1.26
N GLY A 92 -1.77 9.32 1.11
CA GLY A 92 -0.54 9.64 1.82
C GLY A 92 0.70 9.04 1.17
N ILE A 93 1.86 9.44 1.69
CA ILE A 93 3.22 8.98 1.37
C ILE A 93 3.94 8.63 2.67
#